data_AF-A0A957Q4T0-F1
#
_entry.id   AF-A0A957Q4T0-F1
#
_cell.length_a   1.000
_cell.length_b   1.000
_cell.length_c   1.000
_cell.angle_alpha   90.00
_cell.angle_beta   90.00
_cell.angle_gamma   90.00
#
_symmetry.space_group_name_H-M   'P 1'
#
loop_
_entity.id
_entity.type
_entity.pdbx_description
1 polymer ?
#
loop_
_entity_poly.entity_id
_entity_poly.type
_entity_poly.pdbx_seq_one_letter_code
_entity_poly.pdbx_strand_id
1 'polypeptide(L)'
;DMYARVHNLSVINVRIGWLPRNRGEAERLVQSGKGKNVFFSHDDAKLFHERCVESANPAPGECVTLFATSIPAEKARLDLELARHVIGYEPRDVWPQGLPFSVEGLE
;
A
#
# COMPACT_ATOMS: atom_id res chain seq x y z
N ASP A 1 5.83 -20.31 1.77
CA ASP A 1 4.73 -21.31 1.79
C ASP A 1 4.70 -22.25 2.99
N MET A 2 5.82 -22.48 3.69
CA MET A 2 5.84 -23.46 4.79
C MET A 2 4.95 -23.07 6.00
N TYR A 3 4.97 -21.81 6.46
CA TYR A 3 4.30 -21.43 7.72
C TYR A 3 2.78 -21.34 7.66
N ALA A 4 2.21 -20.70 6.62
CA ALA A 4 0.76 -20.60 6.46
C ALA A 4 0.12 -22.00 6.47
N ARG A 5 0.68 -22.91 5.66
CA ARG A 5 0.22 -24.31 5.57
C ARG A 5 0.46 -25.11 6.85
N VAL A 6 1.65 -25.02 7.45
CA VAL A 6 2.00 -25.83 8.65
C VAL A 6 1.19 -25.41 9.87
N HIS A 7 0.87 -24.12 10.01
CA HIS A 7 0.13 -23.60 11.17
C HIS A 7 -1.32 -23.25 10.87
N ASN A 8 -1.82 -23.60 9.67
CA ASN A 8 -3.16 -23.28 9.20
C ASN A 8 -3.53 -21.79 9.40
N LEU A 9 -2.59 -20.89 9.06
CA LEU A 9 -2.77 -19.45 9.13
C LEU A 9 -3.17 -18.89 7.77
N SER A 10 -4.02 -17.87 7.75
CA SER A 10 -4.21 -17.00 6.59
C SER A 10 -3.14 -15.90 6.63
N VAL A 11 -2.36 -15.76 5.56
CA VAL A 11 -1.21 -14.83 5.55
C VAL A 11 -1.22 -13.94 4.31
N ILE A 12 -1.29 -12.63 4.53
CA ILE A 12 -1.08 -11.60 3.50
C ILE A 12 0.31 -11.00 3.70
N ASN A 13 1.23 -11.23 2.75
CA ASN A 13 2.52 -10.55 2.70
C ASN A 13 2.38 -9.24 1.91
N VAL A 14 2.59 -8.10 2.56
CA VAL A 14 2.42 -6.80 1.91
C VAL A 14 3.76 -6.24 1.46
N ARG A 15 3.88 -5.93 0.17
CA ARG A 15 4.97 -5.12 -0.40
C ARG A 15 4.50 -3.68 -0.50
N ILE A 16 4.75 -2.92 0.56
CA ILE A 16 4.32 -1.53 0.64
C ILE A 16 5.16 -0.64 -0.28
N GLY A 17 4.51 0.38 -0.83
CA GLY A 17 5.18 1.51 -1.45
C GLY A 17 5.87 2.41 -0.42
N TRP A 18 6.07 3.67 -0.80
CA TRP A 18 6.69 4.66 0.05
C TRP A 18 5.63 5.40 0.87
N LEU A 19 5.54 5.06 2.15
CA LEU A 19 4.71 5.74 3.14
C LEU A 19 5.57 6.77 3.91
N PRO A 20 5.57 8.06 3.52
CA PRO A 20 6.36 9.08 4.19
C PRO A 20 5.76 9.40 5.56
N ARG A 21 6.59 9.38 6.60
CA ARG A 21 6.15 9.56 8.00
C ARG A 21 6.37 10.96 8.54
N ASN A 22 7.04 11.82 7.77
CA ASN A 22 7.30 13.21 8.09
C ASN A 22 7.70 13.98 6.82
N ARG A 23 7.78 15.31 6.94
CA ARG A 23 8.14 16.22 5.85
C ARG A 23 9.47 15.89 5.18
N GLY A 24 10.49 15.47 5.94
CA GLY A 24 11.81 15.13 5.38
C GLY A 24 11.79 13.84 4.55
N GLU A 25 10.95 12.86 4.88
CA GLU A 25 10.74 11.70 4.01
C GLU A 25 9.95 12.06 2.76
N ALA A 26 8.95 12.94 2.90
CA ALA A 26 8.19 13.50 1.79
C ALA A 26 9.09 14.24 0.79
N GLU A 27 10.04 15.03 1.27
CA GLU A 27 11.03 15.71 0.41
C GLU A 27 11.87 14.70 -0.39
N ARG A 28 12.39 13.64 0.27
CA ARG A 28 13.14 12.57 -0.42
C ARG A 28 12.28 11.81 -1.42
N LEU A 29 11.00 11.61 -1.12
CA LEU A 29 10.04 10.98 -2.02
C LEU A 29 9.92 11.80 -3.32
N VAL A 30 9.71 13.11 -3.21
CA VAL A 30 9.64 14.03 -4.35
C VAL A 30 10.92 14.03 -5.18
N GLN A 31 12.09 14.07 -4.51
CA GLN A 31 13.40 14.10 -5.18
C GLN A 31 13.76 12.80 -5.93
N SER A 32 13.12 11.68 -5.62
CA SER A 32 13.51 10.36 -6.16
C SER A 32 13.10 10.10 -7.62
N GLY A 33 12.35 11.01 -8.25
CA GLY A 33 11.82 10.90 -9.63
C GLY A 33 10.77 9.79 -9.83
N LYS A 34 10.64 8.84 -8.89
CA LYS A 34 9.65 7.76 -8.90
C LYS A 34 8.78 7.71 -7.66
N GLY A 35 9.11 8.47 -6.62
CA GLY A 35 8.47 8.37 -5.30
C GLY A 35 6.97 8.63 -5.35
N LYS A 36 6.53 9.67 -6.09
CA LYS A 36 5.10 9.98 -6.27
C LYS A 36 4.31 8.87 -6.98
N ASN A 37 4.99 8.01 -7.74
CA ASN A 37 4.40 6.88 -8.45
C ASN A 37 4.31 5.60 -7.61
N VAL A 38 4.93 5.58 -6.43
CA VAL A 38 4.84 4.49 -5.46
C VAL A 38 4.44 5.00 -4.08
N PHE A 39 3.88 6.21 -4.03
CA PHE A 39 3.42 6.85 -2.80
C PHE A 39 2.35 5.98 -2.15
N PHE A 40 2.33 5.97 -0.82
CA PHE A 40 1.31 5.31 -0.02
C PHE A 40 0.87 6.24 1.11
N SER A 41 -0.33 6.80 0.98
CA SER A 41 -0.88 7.72 1.97
C SER A 41 -1.21 7.00 3.28
N HIS A 42 -1.39 7.75 4.36
CA HIS A 42 -1.82 7.17 5.63
C HIS A 42 -3.28 6.70 5.58
N ASP A 43 -4.15 7.42 4.87
CA ASP A 43 -5.55 7.05 4.70
C ASP A 43 -5.70 5.76 3.87
N ASP A 44 -4.95 5.61 2.78
CA ASP A 44 -4.92 4.38 1.99
C ASP A 44 -4.24 3.23 2.74
N ALA A 45 -3.24 3.51 3.58
CA ALA A 45 -2.63 2.50 4.44
C ALA A 45 -3.62 1.96 5.49
N LYS A 46 -4.42 2.85 6.08
CA LYS A 46 -5.54 2.46 6.95
C LYS A 46 -6.54 1.61 6.18
N LEU A 47 -6.99 2.06 5.01
CA LEU A 47 -7.94 1.33 4.16
C LEU A 47 -7.41 -0.06 3.78
N PHE A 48 -6.14 -0.16 3.34
CA PHE A 48 -5.53 -1.43 2.98
C PHE A 48 -5.50 -2.40 4.17
N HIS A 49 -5.15 -1.90 5.36
CA HIS A 49 -5.11 -2.70 6.57
C HIS A 49 -6.50 -3.20 6.97
N GLU A 50 -7.52 -2.33 6.93
CA GLU A 50 -8.93 -2.69 7.14
C GLU A 50 -9.36 -3.82 6.19
N ARG A 51 -9.04 -3.68 4.89
CA ARG A 51 -9.31 -4.72 3.89
C ARG A 51 -8.59 -6.04 4.15
N CYS A 52 -7.36 -6.01 4.66
CA CYS A 52 -6.65 -7.23 5.03
C CYS A 52 -7.33 -7.98 6.17
N VAL A 53 -7.84 -7.25 7.17
CA VAL A 53 -8.45 -7.83 8.37
C VAL A 53 -9.87 -8.35 8.07
N GLU A 54 -10.63 -7.62 7.25
CA GLU A 54 -12.01 -7.97 6.91
C GLU A 54 -12.13 -9.02 5.80
N SER A 55 -11.05 -9.29 5.07
CA SER A 55 -11.07 -10.23 3.95
C SER A 55 -11.22 -11.69 4.42
N ALA A 56 -12.07 -12.45 3.73
CA ALA A 56 -12.14 -13.89 3.86
C ALA A 56 -10.98 -14.62 3.14
N ASN A 57 -10.20 -13.89 2.34
CA ASN A 57 -9.08 -14.41 1.56
C ASN A 57 -7.75 -13.76 1.98
N PRO A 58 -6.63 -14.51 1.97
CA PRO A 58 -6.52 -15.91 1.62
C PRO A 58 -7.12 -16.83 2.70
N ALA A 59 -7.47 -18.06 2.37
CA ALA A 59 -8.02 -19.00 3.36
C ALA A 59 -6.95 -19.42 4.39
N PRO A 60 -7.34 -20.00 5.54
CA PRO A 60 -6.39 -20.67 6.42
C PRO A 60 -5.54 -21.70 5.67
N GLY A 61 -4.22 -21.67 5.86
CA GLY A 61 -3.29 -22.54 5.13
C GLY A 61 -2.69 -21.88 3.88
N GLU A 62 -3.27 -20.77 3.42
CA GLU A 62 -2.87 -20.08 2.21
C GLU A 62 -2.11 -18.79 2.49
N CYS A 63 -1.32 -18.37 1.50
CA CYS A 63 -0.54 -17.16 1.57
C CYS A 63 -0.54 -16.45 0.23
N VAL A 64 -0.66 -15.12 0.26
CA VAL A 64 -0.62 -14.27 -0.94
C VAL A 64 0.32 -13.10 -0.71
N THR A 65 0.99 -12.64 -1.77
CA THR A 65 1.79 -11.41 -1.72
C THR A 65 1.07 -10.32 -2.49
N LEU A 66 0.78 -9.20 -1.84
CA LEU A 66 0.06 -8.06 -2.41
C LEU A 66 0.96 -6.82 -2.43
N PHE A 67 0.80 -5.97 -3.45
CA PHE A 67 1.35 -4.62 -3.43
C PHE A 67 0.36 -3.65 -2.79
N ALA A 68 0.86 -2.66 -2.06
CA ALA A 68 0.06 -1.61 -1.45
C ALA A 68 0.65 -0.23 -1.75
N THR A 69 -0.08 0.56 -2.55
CA THR A 69 0.21 1.96 -2.85
C THR A 69 -1.09 2.73 -3.01
N SER A 70 -0.99 4.04 -2.87
CA SER A 70 -1.99 4.98 -3.37
C SER A 70 -1.98 5.03 -4.90
N ILE A 71 -2.85 5.86 -5.49
CA ILE A 71 -2.92 6.08 -6.94
C ILE A 71 -1.59 6.70 -7.40
N PRO A 72 -0.91 6.13 -8.42
CA PRO A 72 0.33 6.68 -8.93
C PRO A 72 0.09 8.05 -9.58
N ALA A 73 0.95 9.03 -9.30
CA ALA A 73 0.79 10.39 -9.83
C ALA A 73 0.90 10.47 -11.37
N GLU A 74 1.78 9.69 -11.99
CA GLU A 74 2.06 9.77 -13.43
C GLU A 74 2.10 8.39 -14.11
N LYS A 75 2.74 7.41 -13.47
CA LYS A 75 3.01 6.11 -14.07
C LYS A 75 2.85 5.00 -13.05
N ALA A 76 1.99 4.02 -13.34
CA ALA A 76 1.91 2.79 -12.57
C ALA A 76 3.27 2.06 -12.56
N ARG A 77 3.77 1.78 -11.34
CA ARG A 77 5.03 1.06 -11.10
C ARG A 77 4.82 -0.31 -10.45
N LEU A 78 3.70 -0.46 -9.75
CA LEU A 78 3.31 -1.65 -9.01
C LEU A 78 1.92 -2.09 -9.49
N ASP A 79 1.72 -3.40 -9.59
CA ASP A 79 0.46 -3.99 -10.03
C ASP A 79 -0.43 -4.25 -8.80
N LEU A 80 -1.57 -3.56 -8.74
CA LEU A 80 -2.54 -3.68 -7.66
C LEU A 80 -3.67 -4.67 -7.97
N GLU A 81 -3.71 -5.26 -9.17
CA GLU A 81 -4.84 -6.10 -9.59
C GLU A 81 -5.11 -7.24 -8.61
N LEU A 82 -4.07 -7.90 -8.11
CA LEU A 82 -4.26 -8.97 -7.13
C LEU A 82 -4.86 -8.47 -5.81
N ALA A 83 -4.48 -7.27 -5.35
CA ALA A 83 -5.07 -6.68 -4.14
C ALA A 83 -6.54 -6.29 -4.35
N ARG A 84 -6.91 -5.81 -5.55
CA ARG A 84 -8.31 -5.56 -5.92
C ARG A 84 -9.14 -6.84 -5.84
N HIS A 85 -8.64 -7.92 -6.43
CA HIS A 85 -9.36 -9.19 -6.50
C HIS A 85 -9.45 -9.92 -5.16
N VAL A 86 -8.35 -9.94 -4.37
CA VAL A 86 -8.28 -10.75 -3.15
C VAL A 86 -8.95 -10.05 -1.96
N ILE A 87 -8.68 -8.76 -1.77
CA ILE A 87 -9.11 -8.01 -0.58
C ILE A 87 -10.01 -6.81 -0.92
N GLY A 88 -10.36 -6.59 -2.19
CA GLY A 88 -11.20 -5.44 -2.58
C GLY A 88 -10.52 -4.09 -2.36
N TYR A 89 -9.19 -4.04 -2.45
CA TYR A 89 -8.45 -2.80 -2.20
C TYR A 89 -8.49 -1.86 -3.42
N GLU A 90 -9.10 -0.70 -3.21
CA GLU A 90 -9.20 0.40 -4.17
C GLU A 90 -8.59 1.67 -3.55
N PRO A 91 -7.35 2.07 -3.91
CA PRO A 91 -6.74 3.28 -3.37
C PRO A 91 -7.51 4.52 -3.81
N ARG A 92 -7.49 5.56 -2.97
CA ARG A 92 -8.28 6.78 -3.17
C ARG A 92 -7.42 8.01 -3.36
N ASP A 93 -6.25 8.03 -2.75
CA ASP A 93 -5.40 9.21 -2.72
C ASP A 93 -4.41 9.21 -3.88
N VAL A 94 -4.04 10.40 -4.34
CA VAL A 94 -2.84 10.65 -5.14
C VAL A 94 -1.93 11.60 -4.37
N TRP A 95 -0.61 11.50 -4.53
CA TRP A 95 0.32 12.45 -3.88
C TRP A 95 -0.14 13.90 -4.07
N PRO A 96 -0.22 14.75 -3.02
CA PRO A 96 0.12 14.52 -1.61
C PRO A 96 -1.08 14.28 -0.66
N GLN A 97 -2.19 13.76 -1.16
CA GLN A 97 -3.41 13.53 -0.37
C GLN A 97 -3.21 12.46 0.71
N GLY A 98 -4.08 12.46 1.74
CA GLY A 98 -4.10 11.46 2.82
C GLY A 98 -2.89 11.48 3.75
N LEU A 99 -2.18 12.60 3.85
CA LEU A 99 -1.09 12.81 4.81
C LEU A 99 -1.57 13.50 6.09
N PRO A 100 -1.12 13.07 7.29
CA PRO A 100 -1.47 13.69 8.57
C PRO A 100 -0.56 14.88 8.92
N PHE A 101 0.24 15.38 7.96
CA PHE A 101 1.17 16.48 8.13
C PHE A 101 1.26 17.31 6.85
N SER A 102 1.64 18.59 6.98
CA SER A 102 1.76 19.49 5.83
C SER A 102 3.02 19.20 5.00
N VAL A 103 2.83 19.18 3.69
CA VAL A 103 3.89 19.15 2.68
C VAL A 103 3.89 20.38 1.80
N GLU A 104 3.27 21.47 2.26
CA GLU A 104 3.23 22.74 1.53
C GLU A 104 4.63 23.18 1.07
N GLY A 105 4.76 23.58 -0.19
CA GLY A 105 6.04 23.92 -0.82
C GLY A 105 6.89 22.73 -1.26
N LEU A 106 6.39 21.50 -1.19
CA LEU A 106 6.98 20.34 -1.88
C LEU A 106 6.15 20.05 -3.13
N GLU A 107 6.70 20.36 -4.32
CA GLU A 107 6.03 20.11 -5.59
C GLU A 107 6.24 18.69 -6.11
#